data_AF-A0A514ZVH4-F1
#
_entry.id   AF-A0A514ZVH4-F1
#
_cell.length_a   1.000
_cell.length_b   1.000
_cell.length_c   1.000
_cell.angle_alpha   90.00
_cell.angle_beta   90.00
_cell.angle_gamma   90.00
#
_symmetry.space_group_name_H-M   'P 1'
#
loop_
_entity.id
_entity.type
_entity.pdbx_description
1 polymer ?
#
loop_
_entity_poly.entity_id
_entity_poly.type
_entity_poly.pdbx_seq_one_letter_code
_entity_poly.pdbx_strand_id
1 'polypeptide(L)'
;MTIQDLRNRNLIVFECISGSRAYGTDLPTSDTDIRGVFVLPQADLYGLRYVEQVNDDKNDVIFYELRRFVELLSKNNPNILELLCAPDDCIIYKHPVVDRLQPADFLSKLCRDTFAGYAISQIKKARGLNKKILNPMPKERKSLLNFCYVVRGQGSIPVLDWLADRGGQSENCGLVNVPHARDVYALFYDETAKLGFQGLISGIDSAEVSLSSVPKDREPETYLYVNHDGYSSYCKDYREYWDWVEKRNDARYQNTIEHGKNYDAKNMMHTFRLLDMAFEILETGQVLVRRPNRADLLKIRAGAFDYDDLISQAEQKVVQIDAAAARSFLPNRPDVDRINQILVEMRTELYAKGNDFQE
;
A
#
# COMPACT_ATOMS: atom_id res chain seq x y z
N MET A 1 -7.99 4.54 -26.10
CA MET A 1 -6.91 5.50 -26.36
C MET A 1 -5.68 5.01 -25.64
N THR A 2 -4.60 4.76 -26.36
CA THR A 2 -3.31 4.27 -25.87
C THR A 2 -2.25 5.37 -25.96
N ILE A 3 -1.08 5.18 -25.35
CA ILE A 3 0.05 6.12 -25.49
C ILE A 3 0.46 6.25 -26.96
N GLN A 4 0.42 5.15 -27.72
CA GLN A 4 0.72 5.17 -29.15
C GLN A 4 -0.30 6.02 -29.93
N ASP A 5 -1.59 5.96 -29.57
CA ASP A 5 -2.61 6.82 -30.18
C ASP A 5 -2.30 8.31 -29.93
N LEU A 6 -1.87 8.66 -28.71
CA LEU A 6 -1.50 10.04 -28.35
C LEU A 6 -0.35 10.57 -29.21
N ARG A 7 0.66 9.72 -29.47
CA ARG A 7 1.82 10.03 -30.33
C ARG A 7 1.42 10.19 -31.78
N ASN A 8 0.74 9.18 -32.32
CA ASN A 8 0.37 9.14 -33.74
C ASN A 8 -0.52 10.32 -34.13
N ARG A 9 -1.37 10.76 -33.20
CA ARG A 9 -2.34 11.85 -33.41
C ARG A 9 -1.84 13.21 -32.89
N ASN A 10 -0.58 13.31 -32.46
CA ASN A 10 0.03 14.53 -31.92
C ASN A 10 -0.78 15.22 -30.80
N LEU A 11 -1.40 14.44 -29.91
CA LEU A 11 -2.29 14.96 -28.86
C LEU A 11 -1.53 15.41 -27.59
N ILE A 12 -0.22 15.18 -27.51
CA ILE A 12 0.60 15.48 -26.35
C ILE A 12 0.98 16.97 -26.37
N VAL A 13 0.75 17.67 -25.26
CA VAL A 13 1.11 19.08 -25.08
C VAL A 13 2.25 19.27 -24.09
N PHE A 14 2.53 18.28 -23.25
CA PHE A 14 3.64 18.30 -22.31
C PHE A 14 4.15 16.89 -22.03
N GLU A 15 5.46 16.74 -21.91
CA GLU A 15 6.11 15.50 -21.55
C GLU A 15 7.46 15.77 -20.88
N CYS A 16 7.73 15.06 -19.79
CA CYS A 16 9.00 15.12 -19.10
C CYS A 16 9.38 13.80 -18.44
N ILE A 17 10.66 13.68 -18.10
CA ILE A 17 11.18 12.70 -17.15
C ILE A 17 10.74 13.12 -15.75
N SER A 18 10.31 12.16 -14.94
CA SER A 18 9.83 12.38 -13.57
C SER A 18 10.54 11.45 -12.58
N GLY A 19 10.06 11.40 -11.33
CA GLY A 19 10.55 10.47 -10.33
C GLY A 19 12.00 10.75 -9.91
N SER A 20 12.74 9.69 -9.57
CA SER A 20 14.07 9.82 -8.96
C SER A 20 15.06 10.64 -9.80
N ARG A 21 14.96 10.56 -11.13
CA ARG A 21 15.80 11.34 -12.05
C ARG A 21 15.48 12.83 -12.01
N ALA A 22 14.21 13.22 -11.95
CA ALA A 22 13.84 14.63 -11.78
C ALA A 22 14.24 15.17 -10.40
N TYR A 23 14.12 14.34 -9.37
CA TYR A 23 14.55 14.70 -8.01
C TYR A 23 16.08 14.78 -7.85
N GLY A 24 16.83 14.12 -8.73
CA GLY A 24 18.29 13.91 -8.61
C GLY A 24 18.66 12.86 -7.56
N THR A 25 17.73 11.98 -7.20
CA THR A 25 17.93 10.89 -6.24
C THR A 25 18.02 9.52 -6.93
N ASP A 26 18.22 9.51 -8.24
CA ASP A 26 18.43 8.32 -9.04
C ASP A 26 19.77 7.63 -8.72
N LEU A 27 19.76 6.32 -8.91
CA LEU A 27 20.92 5.45 -8.82
C LEU A 27 21.15 4.84 -10.22
N PRO A 28 22.32 4.21 -10.50
CA PRO A 28 22.57 3.57 -11.79
C PRO A 28 21.53 2.51 -12.19
N THR A 29 20.82 1.94 -11.21
CA THR A 29 19.75 0.96 -11.39
C THR A 29 18.35 1.56 -11.42
N SER A 30 18.20 2.89 -11.33
CA SER A 30 16.91 3.56 -11.38
C SER A 30 16.27 3.44 -12.76
N ASP A 31 14.99 3.12 -12.73
CA ASP A 31 14.05 3.24 -13.84
C ASP A 31 13.89 4.69 -14.31
N THR A 32 13.26 4.85 -15.47
CA THR A 32 12.91 6.16 -16.03
C THR A 32 11.41 6.29 -16.08
N ASP A 33 10.87 7.10 -15.18
CA ASP A 33 9.45 7.45 -15.20
C ASP A 33 9.21 8.60 -16.17
N ILE A 34 8.26 8.45 -17.10
CA ILE A 34 7.81 9.52 -17.99
C ILE A 34 6.40 9.93 -17.58
N ARG A 35 6.18 11.24 -17.52
CA ARG A 35 4.87 11.83 -17.22
C ARG A 35 4.58 12.93 -18.23
N GLY A 36 3.31 13.12 -18.55
CA GLY A 36 2.93 14.17 -19.49
C GLY A 36 1.47 14.55 -19.44
N VAL A 37 1.11 15.47 -20.31
CA VAL A 37 -0.23 16.01 -20.48
C VAL A 37 -0.63 15.90 -21.95
N PHE A 38 -1.83 15.39 -22.19
CA PHE A 38 -2.42 15.34 -23.51
C PHE A 38 -3.76 16.08 -23.54
N VAL A 39 -4.20 16.43 -24.75
CA VAL A 39 -5.47 17.12 -24.97
C VAL A 39 -6.35 16.20 -25.78
N LEU A 40 -7.56 15.93 -25.28
CA LEU A 40 -8.54 15.18 -26.06
C LEU A 40 -8.98 15.98 -27.29
N PRO A 41 -9.24 15.31 -28.42
CA PRO A 41 -9.99 15.89 -29.53
C PRO A 41 -11.30 16.50 -29.04
N GLN A 42 -11.71 17.64 -29.62
CA GLN A 42 -12.88 18.39 -29.15
C GLN A 42 -14.16 17.55 -29.14
N ALA A 43 -14.36 16.71 -30.17
CA ALA A 43 -15.50 15.80 -30.25
C ALA A 43 -15.51 14.75 -29.13
N ASP A 44 -14.33 14.26 -28.70
CA ASP A 44 -14.22 13.28 -27.61
C ASP A 44 -14.45 13.94 -26.24
N LEU A 45 -14.02 15.19 -26.07
CA LEU A 45 -14.25 15.98 -24.86
C LEU A 45 -15.74 16.30 -24.66
N TYR A 46 -16.44 16.69 -25.72
CA TYR A 46 -17.87 17.03 -25.66
C TYR A 46 -18.78 15.80 -25.71
N GLY A 47 -18.29 14.73 -26.34
CA GLY A 47 -19.01 13.47 -26.47
C GLY A 47 -18.84 12.55 -25.25
N LEU A 48 -19.19 11.29 -25.44
CA LEU A 48 -19.18 10.26 -24.39
C LEU A 48 -17.86 9.48 -24.30
N ARG A 49 -16.79 9.96 -24.96
CA ARG A 49 -15.50 9.24 -25.09
C ARG A 49 -14.38 9.90 -24.27
N TYR A 50 -14.73 10.50 -23.14
CA TYR A 50 -13.75 11.14 -22.28
C TYR A 50 -12.80 10.11 -21.65
N VAL A 51 -11.50 10.35 -21.77
CA VAL A 51 -10.43 9.58 -21.14
C VAL A 51 -9.63 10.52 -20.25
N GLU A 52 -9.56 10.25 -18.94
CA GLU A 52 -8.88 11.13 -17.98
C GLU A 52 -7.37 10.95 -17.93
N GLN A 53 -6.90 9.76 -18.25
CA GLN A 53 -5.52 9.32 -18.08
C GLN A 53 -5.25 8.11 -18.97
N VAL A 54 -4.03 8.00 -19.46
CA VAL A 54 -3.53 6.85 -20.23
C VAL A 54 -2.19 6.42 -19.63
N ASN A 55 -2.04 5.13 -19.35
CA ASN A 55 -0.83 4.54 -18.75
C ASN A 55 -0.29 3.42 -19.64
N ASP A 56 0.99 3.10 -19.50
CA ASP A 56 1.51 1.80 -19.91
C ASP A 56 1.21 0.73 -18.84
N ASP A 57 1.48 -0.54 -19.18
CA ASP A 57 1.17 -1.68 -18.29
C ASP A 57 1.93 -1.62 -16.95
N LYS A 58 3.12 -1.00 -16.95
CA LYS A 58 3.98 -0.89 -15.76
C LYS A 58 3.73 0.39 -14.94
N ASN A 59 2.99 1.35 -15.49
CA ASN A 59 2.84 2.71 -14.97
C ASN A 59 4.16 3.51 -14.91
N ASP A 60 5.15 3.12 -15.71
CA ASP A 60 6.38 3.87 -15.92
C ASP A 60 6.11 5.10 -16.81
N VAL A 61 5.10 5.03 -17.68
CA VAL A 61 4.69 6.13 -18.56
C VAL A 61 3.21 6.48 -18.33
N ILE A 62 2.92 7.72 -17.93
CA ILE A 62 1.56 8.18 -17.63
C ILE A 62 1.30 9.54 -18.27
N PHE A 63 0.20 9.66 -19.00
CA PHE A 63 -0.29 10.91 -19.55
C PHE A 63 -1.65 11.26 -18.94
N TYR A 64 -1.77 12.50 -18.44
CA TYR A 64 -3.03 13.03 -17.91
C TYR A 64 -3.72 13.89 -18.96
N GLU A 65 -5.04 13.77 -19.06
CA GLU A 65 -5.81 14.68 -19.90
C GLU A 65 -5.75 16.10 -19.31
N LEU A 66 -5.70 17.13 -20.15
CA LEU A 66 -5.52 18.52 -19.71
C LEU A 66 -6.50 18.97 -18.60
N ARG A 67 -7.79 18.59 -18.67
CA ARG A 67 -8.77 18.85 -17.59
C ARG A 67 -8.34 18.15 -16.31
N ARG A 68 -7.97 16.87 -16.40
CA ARG A 68 -7.55 16.07 -15.24
C ARG A 68 -6.28 16.63 -14.61
N PHE A 69 -5.31 17.03 -15.41
CA PHE A 69 -4.08 17.69 -14.96
C PHE A 69 -4.40 18.97 -14.18
N VAL A 70 -5.20 19.87 -14.75
CA VAL A 70 -5.58 21.13 -14.10
C VAL A 70 -6.47 20.92 -12.85
N GLU A 71 -7.36 19.93 -12.87
CA GLU A 71 -8.17 19.54 -11.70
C GLU A 71 -7.29 19.05 -10.53
N LEU A 72 -6.22 18.30 -10.83
CA LEU A 72 -5.30 17.83 -9.80
C LEU A 72 -4.38 18.94 -9.29
N LEU A 73 -4.00 19.90 -10.15
CA LEU A 73 -3.28 21.11 -9.73
C LEU A 73 -4.10 21.96 -8.76
N SER A 74 -5.39 22.17 -9.03
CA SER A 74 -6.29 22.94 -8.14
C SER A 74 -6.51 22.27 -6.78
N LYS A 75 -6.20 20.98 -6.67
CA LYS A 75 -6.18 20.20 -5.43
C LYS A 75 -4.79 20.09 -4.80
N ASN A 76 -3.78 20.80 -5.32
CA ASN A 76 -2.38 20.73 -4.88
C ASN A 76 -1.83 19.30 -4.81
N ASN A 77 -2.18 18.46 -5.79
CA ASN A 77 -1.64 17.11 -5.86
C ASN A 77 -0.10 17.16 -6.02
N PRO A 78 0.68 16.52 -5.13
CA PRO A 78 2.14 16.62 -5.16
C PRO A 78 2.77 16.22 -6.49
N ASN A 79 2.36 15.08 -7.04
CA ASN A 79 2.93 14.55 -8.29
C ASN A 79 2.67 15.49 -9.47
N ILE A 80 1.52 16.17 -9.47
CA ILE A 80 1.12 17.05 -10.56
C ILE A 80 1.75 18.44 -10.42
N LEU A 81 1.90 18.96 -9.20
CA LEU A 81 2.68 20.17 -8.95
C LEU A 81 4.16 19.96 -9.30
N GLU A 82 4.72 18.80 -8.97
CA GLU A 82 6.08 18.41 -9.37
C GLU A 82 6.21 18.31 -10.90
N LEU A 83 5.20 17.77 -11.58
CA LEU A 83 5.17 17.70 -13.04
C LEU A 83 5.14 19.09 -13.67
N LEU A 84 4.29 20.00 -13.17
CA LEU A 84 4.23 21.39 -13.64
C LEU A 84 5.57 22.12 -13.45
N CYS A 85 6.27 21.83 -12.35
CA CYS A 85 7.54 22.44 -11.97
C CYS A 85 8.75 21.57 -12.34
N ALA A 86 8.62 20.68 -13.34
CA ALA A 86 9.70 19.80 -13.76
C ALA A 86 10.95 20.60 -14.18
N PRO A 87 12.17 20.17 -13.80
CA PRO A 87 13.41 20.82 -14.22
C PRO A 87 13.55 20.85 -15.75
N ASP A 88 14.16 21.91 -16.29
CA ASP A 88 14.33 22.09 -17.74
C ASP A 88 15.06 20.92 -18.41
N ASP A 89 16.06 20.33 -17.74
CA ASP A 89 16.82 19.18 -18.22
C ASP A 89 16.00 17.88 -18.30
N CYS A 90 14.82 17.86 -17.68
CA CYS A 90 13.89 16.74 -17.70
C CYS A 90 12.76 16.91 -18.73
N ILE A 91 12.57 18.11 -19.30
CA ILE A 91 11.49 18.37 -20.26
C ILE A 91 11.86 17.75 -21.61
N ILE A 92 11.03 16.81 -22.07
CA ILE A 92 11.17 16.15 -23.38
C ILE A 92 10.44 16.98 -24.45
N TYR A 93 9.23 17.44 -24.11
CA TYR A 93 8.40 18.25 -25.00
C TYR A 93 7.50 19.19 -24.19
N LYS A 94 7.37 20.45 -24.63
CA LYS A 94 6.45 21.43 -24.03
C LYS A 94 5.86 22.32 -25.13
N HIS A 95 4.54 22.24 -25.31
CA HIS A 95 3.81 23.16 -26.17
C HIS A 95 3.68 24.53 -25.48
N PRO A 96 3.80 25.67 -26.19
CA PRO A 96 3.75 27.02 -25.59
C PRO A 96 2.49 27.32 -24.77
N VAL A 97 1.37 26.67 -25.09
CA VAL A 97 0.11 26.82 -24.32
C VAL A 97 0.28 26.45 -22.84
N VAL A 98 1.22 25.55 -22.52
CA VAL A 98 1.51 25.10 -21.15
C VAL A 98 2.09 26.23 -20.31
N ASP A 99 2.76 27.22 -20.93
CA ASP A 99 3.31 28.38 -20.22
C ASP A 99 2.21 29.29 -19.64
N ARG A 100 0.93 29.07 -19.99
CA ARG A 100 -0.20 29.74 -19.31
C ARG A 100 -0.45 29.21 -17.90
N LEU A 101 0.03 28.01 -17.58
CA LEU A 101 -0.10 27.42 -16.24
C LEU A 101 1.07 27.87 -15.39
N GLN A 102 0.85 28.89 -14.54
CA GLN A 102 1.88 29.36 -13.62
C GLN A 102 1.72 28.66 -12.26
N PRO A 103 2.81 28.15 -11.64
CA PRO A 103 2.71 27.51 -10.33
C PRO A 103 2.01 28.36 -9.27
N ALA A 104 2.21 29.68 -9.31
CA ALA A 104 1.59 30.65 -8.42
C ALA A 104 0.04 30.67 -8.48
N ASP A 105 -0.57 30.28 -9.61
CA ASP A 105 -2.03 30.17 -9.75
C ASP A 105 -2.58 29.00 -8.92
N PHE A 106 -1.73 28.01 -8.62
CA PHE A 106 -2.12 26.78 -7.96
C PHE A 106 -1.64 26.69 -6.52
N LEU A 107 -0.49 27.26 -6.13
CA LEU A 107 0.05 27.05 -4.79
C LEU A 107 -0.84 27.66 -3.70
N SER A 108 -1.16 26.85 -2.69
CA SER A 108 -1.98 27.25 -1.54
C SER A 108 -1.56 26.53 -0.27
N LYS A 109 -2.10 26.95 0.87
CA LYS A 109 -1.92 26.29 2.18
C LYS A 109 -2.41 24.82 2.19
N LEU A 110 -3.16 24.37 1.17
CA LEU A 110 -3.50 22.95 0.99
C LEU A 110 -2.26 22.07 0.83
N CYS A 111 -1.13 22.62 0.36
CA CYS A 111 0.14 21.89 0.27
C CYS A 111 0.58 21.28 1.63
N ARG A 112 0.18 21.88 2.75
CA ARG A 112 0.36 21.28 4.08
C ARG A 112 -0.24 19.88 4.13
N ASP A 113 -1.51 19.76 3.77
CA ASP A 113 -2.24 18.49 3.87
C ASP A 113 -1.88 17.53 2.75
N THR A 114 -1.68 18.02 1.53
CA THR A 114 -1.48 17.15 0.37
C THR A 114 -0.08 16.54 0.31
N PHE A 115 0.95 17.28 0.75
CA PHE A 115 2.31 16.75 0.87
C PHE A 115 2.54 16.07 2.22
N ALA A 116 2.25 16.74 3.35
CA ALA A 116 2.53 16.19 4.66
C ALA A 116 1.50 15.14 5.11
N GLY A 117 0.24 15.22 4.66
CA GLY A 117 -0.80 14.24 5.02
C GLY A 117 -0.48 12.84 4.52
N TYR A 118 0.09 12.71 3.32
CA TYR A 118 0.61 11.42 2.84
C TYR A 118 1.74 10.92 3.75
N ALA A 119 2.72 11.77 4.07
CA ALA A 119 3.83 11.43 4.96
C ALA A 119 3.36 10.98 6.36
N ILE A 120 2.41 11.70 6.95
CA ILE A 120 1.78 11.36 8.24
C ILE A 120 1.10 9.99 8.17
N SER A 121 0.40 9.69 7.06
CA SER A 121 -0.22 8.37 6.89
C SER A 121 0.81 7.24 6.83
N GLN A 122 1.98 7.48 6.21
CA GLN A 122 3.06 6.50 6.12
C GLN A 122 3.71 6.27 7.50
N ILE A 123 3.93 7.34 8.27
CA ILE A 123 4.43 7.27 9.65
C ILE A 123 3.48 6.45 10.53
N LYS A 124 2.16 6.70 10.45
CA LYS A 124 1.14 5.93 11.20
C LYS A 124 1.10 4.46 10.79
N LYS A 125 1.13 4.17 9.48
CA LYS A 125 1.19 2.77 8.98
C LYS A 125 2.47 2.09 9.42
N ALA A 126 3.56 2.84 9.52
CA ALA A 126 4.85 2.27 9.83
C ALA A 126 4.98 1.88 11.32
N ARG A 127 4.25 2.53 12.24
CA ARG A 127 4.11 2.12 13.66
C ARG A 127 3.33 0.82 13.87
N GLY A 128 2.65 0.27 12.85
CA GLY A 128 1.88 -0.96 12.98
C GLY A 128 2.77 -2.19 13.20
N LEU A 129 2.76 -2.76 14.40
CA LEU A 129 3.46 -4.01 14.75
C LEU A 129 2.93 -5.23 13.96
N ASN A 130 1.75 -5.12 13.33
CA ASN A 130 1.09 -6.21 12.59
C ASN A 130 1.58 -6.39 11.15
N LYS A 131 2.72 -5.80 10.76
CA LYS A 131 3.22 -6.00 9.39
C LYS A 131 3.63 -7.46 9.20
N LYS A 132 3.18 -8.06 8.09
CA LYS A 132 3.52 -9.44 7.69
C LYS A 132 5.03 -9.70 7.68
N ILE A 133 5.84 -8.73 7.25
CA ILE A 133 7.31 -8.85 7.29
C ILE A 133 7.89 -9.09 8.69
N LEU A 134 7.26 -8.55 9.73
CA LEU A 134 7.68 -8.67 11.13
C LEU A 134 7.06 -9.89 11.83
N ASN A 135 6.04 -10.49 11.21
CA ASN A 135 5.30 -11.63 11.75
C ASN A 135 5.29 -12.75 10.69
N PRO A 136 6.45 -13.36 10.39
CA PRO A 136 6.52 -14.42 9.40
C PRO A 136 5.73 -15.64 9.86
N MET A 137 4.95 -16.22 8.95
CA MET A 137 4.24 -17.46 9.22
C MET A 137 5.04 -18.66 8.67
N PRO A 138 5.08 -19.79 9.39
CA PRO A 138 5.76 -21.00 8.92
C PRO A 138 5.22 -21.47 7.56
N LYS A 139 6.06 -22.15 6.78
CA LYS A 139 5.64 -22.81 5.54
C LYS A 139 4.64 -23.91 5.81
N GLU A 140 4.87 -24.70 6.84
CA GLU A 140 3.95 -25.76 7.24
C GLU A 140 2.72 -25.17 7.93
N ARG A 141 1.54 -25.51 7.41
CA ARG A 141 0.26 -25.07 7.97
C ARG A 141 -0.06 -25.92 9.20
N LYS A 142 -0.43 -25.26 10.30
CA LYS A 142 -0.96 -25.93 11.49
C LYS A 142 -2.34 -26.50 11.21
N SER A 143 -2.59 -27.70 11.73
CA SER A 143 -3.91 -28.34 11.69
C SER A 143 -4.79 -27.85 12.84
N LEU A 144 -6.08 -28.22 12.84
CA LEU A 144 -6.99 -27.95 13.96
C LEU A 144 -6.46 -28.57 15.28
N LEU A 145 -5.72 -29.68 15.24
CA LEU A 145 -5.15 -30.31 16.44
C LEU A 145 -4.22 -29.39 17.23
N ASN A 146 -3.56 -28.44 16.56
CA ASN A 146 -2.72 -27.45 17.24
C ASN A 146 -3.53 -26.44 18.09
N PHE A 147 -4.85 -26.48 17.99
CA PHE A 147 -5.81 -25.61 18.69
C PHE A 147 -6.77 -26.44 19.57
N CYS A 148 -6.46 -27.73 19.77
CA CYS A 148 -7.22 -28.65 20.60
C CYS A 148 -6.50 -28.89 21.93
N TYR A 149 -7.24 -28.86 23.03
CA TYR A 149 -6.69 -28.95 24.39
C TYR A 149 -7.50 -29.93 25.22
N VAL A 150 -6.81 -30.85 25.89
CA VAL A 150 -7.42 -31.78 26.84
C VAL A 150 -7.53 -31.11 28.21
N VAL A 151 -8.72 -31.10 28.78
CA VAL A 151 -8.98 -30.55 30.11
C VAL A 151 -8.39 -31.49 31.16
N ARG A 152 -7.62 -30.95 32.11
CA ARG A 152 -7.00 -31.72 33.20
C ARG A 152 -6.90 -30.88 34.46
N GLY A 153 -7.58 -31.33 35.54
CA GLY A 153 -7.62 -30.60 36.80
C GLY A 153 -8.22 -29.21 36.63
N GLN A 154 -7.50 -28.17 37.06
CA GLN A 154 -7.89 -26.76 36.90
C GLN A 154 -7.37 -26.12 35.60
N GLY A 155 -6.74 -26.90 34.70
CA GLY A 155 -6.14 -26.39 33.47
C GLY A 155 -6.41 -27.28 32.25
N SER A 156 -5.57 -27.13 31.24
CA SER A 156 -5.60 -27.96 30.04
C SER A 156 -4.19 -28.16 29.48
N ILE A 157 -4.02 -29.20 28.66
CA ILE A 157 -2.77 -29.48 27.93
C ILE A 157 -3.07 -29.65 26.43
N PRO A 158 -2.15 -29.32 25.51
CA PRO A 158 -2.34 -29.56 24.09
C PRO A 158 -2.66 -31.04 23.80
N VAL A 159 -3.60 -31.31 22.89
CA VAL A 159 -4.00 -32.70 22.58
C VAL A 159 -2.85 -33.50 21.98
N LEU A 160 -1.94 -32.85 21.25
CA LEU A 160 -0.76 -33.50 20.67
C LEU A 160 0.19 -34.00 21.76
N ASP A 161 0.38 -33.22 22.84
CA ASP A 161 1.19 -33.61 23.99
C ASP A 161 0.49 -34.74 24.76
N TRP A 162 -0.82 -34.65 24.94
CA TRP A 162 -1.63 -35.69 25.58
C TRP A 162 -1.59 -37.03 24.83
N LEU A 163 -1.54 -37.00 23.50
CA LEU A 163 -1.35 -38.18 22.66
C LEU A 163 0.08 -38.72 22.77
N ALA A 164 1.08 -37.84 22.72
CA ALA A 164 2.49 -38.22 22.79
C ALA A 164 2.84 -38.90 24.13
N ASP A 165 2.36 -38.36 25.26
CA ASP A 165 2.61 -38.88 26.61
C ASP A 165 2.15 -40.33 26.80
N ARG A 166 1.14 -40.77 26.03
CA ARG A 166 0.58 -42.12 26.09
C ARG A 166 1.01 -43.01 24.91
N GLY A 167 1.87 -42.52 24.01
CA GLY A 167 2.19 -43.20 22.76
C GLY A 167 0.96 -43.42 21.85
N GLY A 168 -0.06 -42.58 22.00
CA GLY A 168 -1.37 -42.76 21.39
C GLY A 168 -1.48 -42.13 20.01
N GLN A 169 -2.33 -42.72 19.17
CA GLN A 169 -2.66 -42.23 17.84
C GLN A 169 -4.02 -41.51 17.81
N SER A 170 -4.14 -40.47 16.98
CA SER A 170 -5.35 -39.64 16.86
C SER A 170 -6.56 -40.45 16.37
N GLU A 171 -6.33 -41.44 15.52
CA GLU A 171 -7.31 -42.33 14.89
C GLU A 171 -8.04 -43.21 15.93
N ASN A 172 -7.40 -43.45 17.07
CA ASN A 172 -7.96 -44.20 18.18
C ASN A 172 -8.79 -43.33 19.14
N CYS A 173 -8.98 -42.05 18.84
CA CYS A 173 -9.80 -41.15 19.63
C CYS A 173 -11.24 -41.11 19.10
N GLY A 174 -12.20 -41.19 20.01
CA GLY A 174 -13.62 -40.96 19.74
C GLY A 174 -14.07 -39.66 20.39
N LEU A 175 -14.80 -38.83 19.65
CA LEU A 175 -15.38 -37.60 20.18
C LEU A 175 -16.90 -37.66 20.16
N VAL A 176 -17.52 -37.22 21.25
CA VAL A 176 -18.97 -37.02 21.35
C VAL A 176 -19.25 -35.59 21.76
N ASN A 177 -20.23 -34.96 21.12
CA ASN A 177 -20.66 -33.61 21.46
C ASN A 177 -21.21 -33.54 22.89
N VAL A 178 -20.78 -32.55 23.68
CA VAL A 178 -21.32 -32.28 25.02
C VAL A 178 -22.41 -31.19 24.91
N PRO A 179 -23.69 -31.52 25.14
CA PRO A 179 -24.77 -30.55 25.05
C PRO A 179 -24.52 -29.32 25.94
N HIS A 180 -24.82 -28.13 25.41
CA HIS A 180 -24.66 -26.84 26.09
C HIS A 180 -23.22 -26.42 26.44
N ALA A 181 -22.21 -27.18 26.04
CA ALA A 181 -20.81 -26.82 26.18
C ALA A 181 -20.18 -26.62 24.79
N ARG A 182 -20.28 -25.39 24.27
CA ARG A 182 -19.74 -25.03 22.95
C ARG A 182 -18.24 -25.36 22.89
N ASP A 183 -17.84 -25.97 21.79
CA ASP A 183 -16.46 -26.36 21.50
C ASP A 183 -15.84 -27.34 22.51
N VAL A 184 -16.68 -28.01 23.31
CA VAL A 184 -16.27 -29.05 24.26
C VAL A 184 -16.85 -30.39 23.83
N TYR A 185 -15.98 -31.39 23.80
CA TYR A 185 -16.29 -32.74 23.35
C TYR A 185 -15.85 -33.74 24.42
N ALA A 186 -16.67 -34.75 24.67
CA ALA A 186 -16.27 -35.89 25.47
C ALA A 186 -15.28 -36.73 24.65
N LEU A 187 -14.07 -36.91 25.18
CA LEU A 187 -12.98 -37.63 24.53
C LEU A 187 -12.88 -39.05 25.09
N PHE A 188 -12.91 -40.00 24.18
CA PHE A 188 -12.74 -41.42 24.42
C PHE A 188 -11.47 -41.89 23.73
N TYR A 189 -10.78 -42.85 24.32
CA TYR A 189 -9.62 -43.48 23.70
C TYR A 189 -9.83 -44.99 23.62
N ASP A 190 -9.51 -45.58 22.47
CA ASP A 190 -9.53 -47.03 22.26
C ASP A 190 -8.11 -47.58 22.13
N GLU A 191 -7.56 -48.11 23.23
CA GLU A 191 -6.25 -48.77 23.22
C GLU A 191 -6.18 -49.98 22.28
N THR A 192 -7.33 -50.58 21.93
CA THR A 192 -7.38 -51.79 21.11
C THR A 192 -7.52 -51.51 19.61
N ALA A 193 -7.84 -50.28 19.23
CA ALA A 193 -8.16 -49.85 17.86
C ALA A 193 -9.24 -50.71 17.16
N LYS A 194 -10.20 -51.26 17.91
CA LYS A 194 -11.28 -52.14 17.42
C LYS A 194 -12.65 -51.48 17.36
N LEU A 195 -12.82 -50.32 17.97
CA LEU A 195 -14.10 -49.62 18.10
C LEU A 195 -14.45 -48.75 16.89
N GLY A 196 -13.55 -48.65 15.90
CA GLY A 196 -13.82 -47.95 14.65
C GLY A 196 -14.09 -46.46 14.84
N PHE A 197 -13.43 -45.84 15.83
CA PHE A 197 -13.51 -44.39 16.02
C PHE A 197 -13.02 -43.65 14.78
N GLN A 198 -13.55 -42.45 14.58
CA GLN A 198 -13.28 -41.60 13.41
C GLN A 198 -12.01 -40.74 13.59
N GLY A 199 -11.34 -40.87 14.73
CA GLY A 199 -10.25 -40.01 15.14
C GLY A 199 -10.69 -38.60 15.53
N LEU A 200 -9.72 -37.72 15.77
CA LEU A 200 -9.99 -36.34 16.18
C LEU A 200 -10.40 -35.42 15.02
N ILE A 201 -9.82 -35.62 13.83
CA ILE A 201 -10.08 -34.83 12.61
C ILE A 201 -9.99 -35.73 11.38
N SER A 202 -10.68 -35.36 10.30
CA SER A 202 -10.71 -36.12 9.04
C SER A 202 -9.52 -35.85 8.12
N GLY A 203 -8.73 -34.80 8.37
CA GLY A 203 -7.57 -34.43 7.58
C GLY A 203 -6.94 -33.11 8.03
N ILE A 204 -5.75 -32.80 7.53
CA ILE A 204 -4.96 -31.63 7.96
C ILE A 204 -5.65 -30.28 7.70
N ASP A 205 -6.50 -30.23 6.67
CA ASP A 205 -7.26 -29.04 6.27
C ASP A 205 -8.63 -28.92 6.93
N SER A 206 -9.02 -29.89 7.77
CA SER A 206 -10.33 -29.92 8.42
C SER A 206 -10.47 -28.77 9.41
N ALA A 207 -11.61 -28.07 9.33
CA ALA A 207 -11.98 -26.99 10.24
C ALA A 207 -12.83 -27.46 11.43
N GLU A 208 -13.24 -28.72 11.41
CA GLU A 208 -14.12 -29.34 12.41
C GLU A 208 -13.48 -30.63 12.93
N VAL A 209 -13.86 -31.01 14.15
CA VAL A 209 -13.53 -32.31 14.72
C VAL A 209 -14.41 -33.43 14.16
N SER A 210 -13.90 -34.67 14.22
CA SER A 210 -14.64 -35.86 13.77
C SER A 210 -15.37 -36.52 14.95
N LEU A 211 -16.70 -36.56 14.87
CA LEU A 211 -17.51 -37.23 15.89
C LEU A 211 -17.56 -38.74 15.65
N SER A 212 -17.57 -39.50 16.73
CA SER A 212 -17.60 -40.96 16.72
C SER A 212 -18.86 -41.50 17.39
N SER A 213 -19.29 -42.68 16.96
CA SER A 213 -20.30 -43.46 17.68
C SER A 213 -19.62 -44.16 18.85
N VAL A 214 -20.09 -43.92 20.08
CA VAL A 214 -19.52 -44.49 21.31
C VAL A 214 -20.58 -45.30 22.06
N PRO A 215 -20.24 -46.48 22.61
CA PRO A 215 -21.16 -47.25 23.46
C PRO A 215 -21.70 -46.45 24.65
N LYS A 216 -22.98 -46.63 24.99
CA LYS A 216 -23.70 -45.81 26.00
C LYS A 216 -23.19 -45.97 27.43
N ASP A 217 -22.50 -47.06 27.71
CA ASP A 217 -22.00 -47.48 29.01
C ASP A 217 -20.52 -47.09 29.24
N ARG A 218 -19.88 -46.46 28.24
CA ARG A 218 -18.49 -46.03 28.35
C ARG A 218 -18.42 -44.63 28.97
N GLU A 219 -17.62 -44.48 30.01
CA GLU A 219 -17.25 -43.17 30.55
C GLU A 219 -16.19 -42.52 29.66
N PRO A 220 -16.25 -41.20 29.44
CA PRO A 220 -15.21 -40.49 28.74
C PRO A 220 -13.91 -40.53 29.54
N GLU A 221 -12.80 -40.65 28.82
CA GLU A 221 -11.46 -40.54 29.40
C GLU A 221 -11.26 -39.14 29.98
N THR A 222 -11.74 -38.12 29.25
CA THR A 222 -11.64 -36.70 29.59
C THR A 222 -12.49 -35.86 28.63
N TYR A 223 -12.36 -34.53 28.70
CA TYR A 223 -12.97 -33.59 27.78
C TYR A 223 -11.91 -32.88 26.93
N LEU A 224 -12.25 -32.67 25.66
CA LEU A 224 -11.47 -31.91 24.69
C LEU A 224 -12.15 -30.56 24.47
N TYR A 225 -11.40 -29.48 24.67
CA TYR A 225 -11.78 -28.14 24.21
C TYR A 225 -11.11 -27.82 22.88
N VAL A 226 -11.85 -27.23 21.94
CA VAL A 226 -11.35 -26.89 20.60
C VAL A 226 -11.47 -25.37 20.39
N ASN A 227 -10.35 -24.68 20.18
CA ASN A 227 -10.39 -23.25 19.91
C ASN A 227 -10.68 -22.95 18.43
N HIS A 228 -11.94 -23.15 18.00
CA HIS A 228 -12.37 -22.91 16.61
C HIS A 228 -12.14 -21.46 16.18
N ASP A 229 -12.42 -20.49 17.04
CA ASP A 229 -12.22 -19.06 16.75
C ASP A 229 -10.74 -18.73 16.51
N GLY A 230 -9.85 -19.31 17.32
CA GLY A 230 -8.40 -19.19 17.16
C GLY A 230 -7.88 -19.86 15.88
N TYR A 231 -8.37 -21.07 15.56
CA TYR A 231 -8.00 -21.76 14.32
C TYR A 231 -8.48 -21.01 13.07
N SER A 232 -9.72 -20.48 13.11
CA SER A 232 -10.29 -19.68 12.02
C SER A 232 -9.47 -18.41 11.76
N SER A 233 -9.12 -17.69 12.83
CA SER A 233 -8.26 -16.50 12.76
C SER A 233 -6.88 -16.84 12.18
N TYR A 234 -6.25 -17.93 12.66
CA TYR A 234 -4.99 -18.42 12.12
C TYR A 234 -5.06 -18.76 10.62
N CYS A 235 -6.12 -19.45 10.18
CA CYS A 235 -6.29 -19.83 8.78
C CYS A 235 -6.43 -18.60 7.87
N LYS A 236 -7.13 -17.57 8.34
CA LYS A 236 -7.24 -16.28 7.64
C LYS A 236 -5.87 -15.63 7.51
N ASP A 237 -5.17 -15.46 8.62
CA ASP A 237 -3.85 -14.81 8.65
C ASP A 237 -2.82 -15.56 7.80
N TYR A 238 -2.83 -16.90 7.85
CA TYR A 238 -1.96 -17.76 7.06
C TYR A 238 -2.17 -17.56 5.57
N ARG A 239 -3.42 -17.60 5.11
CA ARG A 239 -3.77 -17.37 3.70
C ARG A 239 -3.34 -15.97 3.25
N GLU A 240 -3.70 -14.96 4.03
CA GLU A 240 -3.33 -13.58 3.73
C GLU A 240 -1.81 -13.39 3.68
N TYR A 241 -1.05 -14.04 4.56
CA TYR A 241 0.41 -13.98 4.57
C TYR A 241 0.99 -14.59 3.29
N TRP A 242 0.59 -15.81 2.93
CA TRP A 242 1.14 -16.51 1.77
C TRP A 242 0.70 -15.90 0.43
N ASP A 243 -0.53 -15.38 0.33
CA ASP A 243 -0.97 -14.57 -0.82
C ASP A 243 -0.09 -13.32 -1.00
N TRP A 244 0.31 -12.70 0.12
CA TRP A 244 1.23 -11.56 0.08
C TRP A 244 2.64 -11.99 -0.33
N VAL A 245 3.13 -13.14 0.14
CA VAL A 245 4.43 -13.69 -0.26
C VAL A 245 4.46 -13.96 -1.77
N GLU A 246 3.40 -14.51 -2.36
CA GLU A 246 3.33 -14.79 -3.80
C GLU A 246 3.33 -13.51 -4.65
N LYS A 247 2.67 -12.44 -4.19
CA LYS A 247 2.48 -11.19 -4.95
C LYS A 247 3.52 -10.11 -4.67
N ARG A 248 4.42 -10.32 -3.69
CA ARG A 248 5.36 -9.27 -3.28
C ARG A 248 6.44 -9.03 -4.34
N ASN A 249 6.96 -7.81 -4.36
CA ASN A 249 8.19 -7.51 -5.09
C ASN A 249 9.40 -7.99 -4.25
N ASP A 250 10.04 -9.08 -4.68
CA ASP A 250 11.14 -9.70 -3.94
C ASP A 250 12.37 -8.80 -3.80
N ALA A 251 12.68 -7.97 -4.81
CA ALA A 251 13.80 -7.03 -4.72
C ALA A 251 13.58 -5.98 -3.61
N ARG A 252 12.35 -5.48 -3.48
CA ARG A 252 11.96 -4.56 -2.40
C ARG A 252 11.98 -5.24 -1.03
N TYR A 253 11.58 -6.51 -0.97
CA TYR A 253 11.62 -7.30 0.26
C TYR A 253 13.05 -7.57 0.72
N GLN A 254 13.94 -8.01 -0.16
CA GLN A 254 15.35 -8.27 0.16
C GLN A 254 16.06 -7.01 0.64
N ASN A 255 15.86 -5.88 -0.06
CA ASN A 255 16.40 -4.60 0.40
C ASN A 255 15.92 -4.27 1.82
N THR A 256 14.68 -4.62 2.18
CA THR A 256 14.13 -4.39 3.51
C THR A 256 14.77 -5.27 4.60
N ILE A 257 15.09 -6.52 4.26
CA ILE A 257 15.75 -7.47 5.16
C ILE A 257 17.24 -7.15 5.31
N GLU A 258 17.92 -6.80 4.22
CA GLU A 258 19.37 -6.57 4.16
C GLU A 258 19.87 -5.44 5.06
N HIS A 259 19.11 -4.36 5.19
CA HIS A 259 19.50 -3.25 6.07
C HIS A 259 19.11 -3.49 7.54
N GLY A 260 18.38 -4.56 7.86
CA GLY A 260 18.10 -5.01 9.23
C GLY A 260 17.21 -4.10 10.10
N LYS A 261 16.70 -2.98 9.56
CA LYS A 261 15.96 -1.98 10.35
C LYS A 261 14.44 -2.09 10.26
N ASN A 262 13.89 -3.12 9.61
CA ASN A 262 12.45 -3.44 9.64
C ASN A 262 11.50 -2.35 9.06
N TYR A 263 12.00 -1.43 8.23
CA TYR A 263 11.19 -0.41 7.54
C TYR A 263 11.54 -0.28 6.06
N ASP A 264 10.64 0.28 5.25
CA ASP A 264 10.92 0.52 3.84
C ASP A 264 11.71 1.83 3.67
N ALA A 265 13.02 1.74 3.46
CA ALA A 265 13.91 2.88 3.35
C ALA A 265 13.63 3.77 2.13
N LYS A 266 13.19 3.20 1.00
CA LYS A 266 12.79 3.98 -0.19
C LYS A 266 11.55 4.81 0.10
N ASN A 267 10.56 4.20 0.74
CA ASN A 267 9.34 4.89 1.14
C ASN A 267 9.60 5.95 2.22
N MET A 268 10.54 5.70 3.14
CA MET A 268 10.92 6.67 4.16
C MET A 268 11.63 7.88 3.55
N MET A 269 12.57 7.66 2.63
CA MET A 269 13.18 8.74 1.87
C MET A 269 12.11 9.59 1.15
N HIS A 270 11.12 8.95 0.51
CA HIS A 270 10.04 9.67 -0.15
C HIS A 270 9.15 10.46 0.83
N THR A 271 8.88 9.89 2.02
CA THR A 271 8.19 10.57 3.13
C THR A 271 8.92 11.86 3.53
N PHE A 272 10.23 11.78 3.78
CA PHE A 272 11.03 12.95 4.15
C PHE A 272 11.10 14.00 3.03
N ARG A 273 11.26 13.56 1.78
CA ARG A 273 11.23 14.45 0.62
C ARG A 273 9.94 15.26 0.56
N LEU A 274 8.78 14.63 0.78
CA LEU A 274 7.49 15.33 0.77
C LEU A 274 7.34 16.28 1.97
N LEU A 275 7.83 15.91 3.15
CA LEU A 275 7.83 16.81 4.32
C LEU A 275 8.69 18.06 4.07
N ASP A 276 9.89 17.88 3.52
CA ASP A 276 10.78 19.00 3.19
C ASP A 276 10.14 19.91 2.14
N MET A 277 9.54 19.33 1.09
CA MET A 277 8.82 20.09 0.06
C MET A 277 7.63 20.85 0.63
N ALA A 278 6.85 20.24 1.52
CA ALA A 278 5.72 20.90 2.16
C ALA A 278 6.18 22.17 2.91
N PHE A 279 7.25 22.04 3.69
CA PHE A 279 7.84 23.17 4.42
C PHE A 279 8.35 24.25 3.47
N GLU A 280 9.14 23.88 2.46
CA GLU A 280 9.71 24.79 1.46
C GLU A 280 8.63 25.57 0.70
N ILE A 281 7.57 24.90 0.25
CA ILE A 281 6.45 25.52 -0.46
C ILE A 281 5.75 26.55 0.44
N LEU A 282 5.48 26.20 1.70
CA LEU A 282 4.77 27.10 2.62
C LEU A 282 5.62 28.33 3.00
N GLU A 283 6.94 28.18 3.07
CA GLU A 283 7.85 29.26 3.41
C GLU A 283 8.18 30.17 2.22
N THR A 284 8.33 29.60 1.02
CA THR A 284 8.92 30.31 -0.14
C THR A 284 7.96 30.47 -1.32
N GLY A 285 6.86 29.71 -1.36
CA GLY A 285 5.97 29.67 -2.52
C GLY A 285 6.59 29.01 -3.75
N GLN A 286 7.59 28.14 -3.58
CA GLN A 286 8.26 27.46 -4.69
C GLN A 286 8.23 25.94 -4.54
N VAL A 287 8.05 25.23 -5.65
CA VAL A 287 8.14 23.76 -5.72
C VAL A 287 9.54 23.38 -6.18
N LEU A 288 10.39 22.97 -5.25
CA LEU A 288 11.76 22.54 -5.56
C LEU A 288 11.79 21.05 -5.93
N VAL A 289 11.62 20.73 -7.22
CA VAL A 289 11.62 19.33 -7.69
C VAL A 289 13.01 18.71 -7.56
N ARG A 290 14.04 19.39 -8.06
CA ARG A 290 15.44 18.98 -7.86
C ARG A 290 15.80 19.16 -6.38
N ARG A 291 16.13 18.07 -5.69
CA ARG A 291 16.26 18.10 -4.23
C ARG A 291 17.61 18.65 -3.79
N PRO A 292 17.66 19.76 -3.04
CA PRO A 292 18.92 20.33 -2.55
C PRO A 292 19.58 19.43 -1.49
N ASN A 293 18.78 18.64 -0.77
CA ASN A 293 19.22 17.73 0.30
C ASN A 293 19.44 16.28 -0.19
N ARG A 294 19.87 16.09 -1.45
CA ARG A 294 20.10 14.77 -2.06
C ARG A 294 20.89 13.83 -1.16
N ALA A 295 21.99 14.29 -0.57
CA ALA A 295 22.88 13.46 0.23
C ALA A 295 22.16 12.84 1.44
N ASP A 296 21.34 13.64 2.14
CA ASP A 296 20.62 13.16 3.33
C ASP A 296 19.47 12.22 2.94
N LEU A 297 18.76 12.52 1.84
CA LEU A 297 17.75 11.60 1.29
C LEU A 297 18.35 10.24 0.94
N LEU A 298 19.55 10.21 0.35
CA LEU A 298 20.24 8.96 0.04
C LEU A 298 20.76 8.22 1.29
N LYS A 299 21.15 8.92 2.37
CA LYS A 299 21.46 8.28 3.65
C LYS A 299 20.24 7.57 4.23
N ILE A 300 19.06 8.20 4.17
CA ILE A 300 17.79 7.57 4.59
C ILE A 300 17.52 6.33 3.74
N ARG A 301 17.64 6.44 2.41
CA ARG A 301 17.45 5.32 1.49
C ARG A 301 18.43 4.17 1.73
N ALA A 302 19.65 4.47 2.16
CA ALA A 302 20.68 3.49 2.51
C ALA A 302 20.46 2.83 3.89
N GLY A 303 19.43 3.22 4.64
CA GLY A 303 19.13 2.65 5.95
C GLY A 303 20.07 3.12 7.07
N ALA A 304 20.71 4.28 6.91
CA ALA A 304 21.71 4.80 7.86
C ALA A 304 21.13 5.23 9.22
N PHE A 305 19.80 5.24 9.37
CA PHE A 305 19.11 5.71 10.57
C PHE A 305 18.26 4.61 11.18
N ASP A 306 18.15 4.64 12.50
CA ASP A 306 17.17 3.85 13.22
C ASP A 306 15.75 4.34 12.94
N TYR A 307 14.82 3.40 13.00
CA TYR A 307 13.44 3.66 12.65
C TYR A 307 12.79 4.70 13.58
N ASP A 308 13.00 4.57 14.88
CA ASP A 308 12.41 5.48 15.88
C ASP A 308 12.97 6.90 15.78
N ASP A 309 14.25 7.04 15.38
CA ASP A 309 14.87 8.34 15.11
C ASP A 309 14.22 9.01 13.90
N LEU A 310 13.97 8.25 12.83
CA LEU A 310 13.29 8.77 11.63
C LEU A 310 11.87 9.21 11.93
N ILE A 311 11.16 8.45 12.77
CA ILE A 311 9.79 8.82 13.19
C ILE A 311 9.80 10.10 14.01
N SER A 312 10.70 10.21 14.98
CA SER A 312 10.85 11.42 15.81
C SER A 312 11.19 12.65 14.96
N GLN A 313 12.11 12.53 14.01
CA GLN A 313 12.45 13.60 13.08
C GLN A 313 11.27 13.99 12.17
N ALA A 314 10.52 13.02 11.68
CA ALA A 314 9.38 13.27 10.82
C ALA A 314 8.25 13.99 11.60
N GLU A 315 8.01 13.63 12.86
CA GLU A 315 7.06 14.33 13.74
C GLU A 315 7.48 15.78 13.99
N GLN A 316 8.77 16.03 14.22
CA GLN A 316 9.30 17.40 14.35
C GLN A 316 9.09 18.21 13.08
N LYS A 317 9.31 17.62 11.89
CA LYS A 317 9.04 18.29 10.60
C LYS A 317 7.56 18.64 10.44
N VAL A 318 6.64 17.77 10.85
CA VAL A 318 5.19 18.07 10.82
C VAL A 318 4.87 19.30 11.68
N VAL A 319 5.45 19.42 12.87
CA VAL A 319 5.28 20.62 13.72
C VAL A 319 5.82 21.88 13.02
N GLN A 320 6.97 21.78 12.35
CA GLN A 320 7.53 22.90 11.57
C GLN A 320 6.63 23.30 10.39
N ILE A 321 6.07 22.33 9.68
CA ILE A 321 5.13 22.54 8.57
C ILE A 321 3.85 23.22 9.08
N ASP A 322 3.32 22.81 10.23
CA ASP A 322 2.13 23.43 10.84
C ASP A 322 2.39 24.90 11.21
N ALA A 323 3.56 25.19 11.79
CA ALA A 323 3.99 26.56 12.07
C ALA A 323 4.17 27.39 10.78
N ALA A 324 4.78 26.81 9.74
CA ALA A 324 4.95 27.44 8.43
C ALA A 324 3.59 27.74 7.77
N ALA A 325 2.64 26.80 7.80
CA ALA A 325 1.30 26.98 7.25
C ALA A 325 0.53 28.13 7.93
N ALA A 326 0.67 28.26 9.25
CA ALA A 326 0.04 29.34 10.01
C ALA A 326 0.53 30.73 9.58
N ARG A 327 1.84 30.88 9.32
CA ARG A 327 2.45 32.17 8.93
C ARG A 327 2.59 32.39 7.41
N SER A 328 2.30 31.38 6.59
CA SER A 328 2.50 31.44 5.15
C SER A 328 1.64 32.53 4.48
N PHE A 329 2.22 33.17 3.46
CA PHE A 329 1.58 34.16 2.61
C PHE A 329 0.70 33.55 1.51
N LEU A 330 0.78 32.23 1.29
CA LEU A 330 -0.03 31.54 0.30
C LEU A 330 -1.53 31.63 0.64
N PRO A 331 -2.42 31.65 -0.37
CA PRO A 331 -3.85 31.64 -0.13
C PRO A 331 -4.29 30.32 0.53
N ASN A 332 -5.45 30.32 1.20
CA ASN A 332 -5.99 29.08 1.79
C ASN A 332 -6.28 28.03 0.71
N ARG A 333 -6.79 28.45 -0.46
CA ARG A 333 -7.13 27.58 -1.59
C ARG A 333 -6.79 28.28 -2.91
N PRO A 334 -6.56 27.53 -3.99
CA PRO A 334 -6.38 28.11 -5.32
C PRO A 334 -7.67 28.76 -5.82
N ASP A 335 -7.56 29.76 -6.69
CA ASP A 335 -8.70 30.41 -7.34
C ASP A 335 -9.24 29.52 -8.47
N VAL A 336 -10.33 28.81 -8.18
CA VAL A 336 -10.93 27.84 -9.11
C VAL A 336 -11.50 28.51 -10.36
N ASP A 337 -12.04 29.72 -10.24
CA ASP A 337 -12.61 30.43 -11.38
C ASP A 337 -11.51 30.90 -12.33
N ARG A 338 -10.40 31.42 -11.78
CA ARG A 338 -9.21 31.78 -12.57
C ARG A 338 -8.61 30.55 -13.25
N ILE A 339 -8.46 29.44 -12.53
CA ILE A 339 -7.94 28.18 -13.08
C ILE A 339 -8.83 27.65 -14.22
N ASN A 340 -10.16 27.69 -14.03
CA ASN A 340 -11.10 27.28 -15.07
C ASN A 340 -10.98 28.17 -16.31
N GLN A 341 -10.85 29.48 -16.14
CA GLN A 341 -10.65 30.42 -17.24
C GLN A 341 -9.37 30.11 -18.03
N ILE A 342 -8.24 29.84 -17.34
CA ILE A 342 -6.99 29.43 -17.99
C ILE A 342 -7.21 28.16 -18.81
N LEU A 343 -7.86 27.14 -18.25
CA LEU A 343 -8.15 25.89 -18.97
C LEU A 343 -8.99 26.11 -20.24
N VAL A 344 -10.02 26.97 -20.17
CA VAL A 344 -10.85 27.33 -21.33
C VAL A 344 -10.02 28.03 -22.41
N GLU A 345 -9.16 28.98 -22.02
CA GLU A 345 -8.28 29.69 -22.95
C GLU A 345 -7.29 28.76 -23.64
N MET A 346 -6.64 27.87 -22.87
CA MET A 346 -5.73 26.86 -23.42
C MET A 346 -6.44 26.00 -24.47
N ARG A 347 -7.62 25.47 -24.15
CA ARG A 347 -8.40 24.64 -25.09
C ARG A 347 -8.84 25.43 -26.32
N THR A 348 -9.30 26.66 -26.13
CA THR A 348 -9.71 27.53 -27.25
C THR A 348 -8.56 27.72 -28.22
N GLU A 349 -7.34 27.98 -27.73
CA GLU A 349 -6.15 28.13 -28.56
C GLU A 349 -5.78 26.82 -29.28
N LEU A 350 -5.80 25.70 -28.56
CA LEU A 350 -5.48 24.38 -29.10
C LEU A 350 -6.47 23.92 -30.17
N TYR A 351 -7.77 24.17 -29.98
CA TYR A 351 -8.81 23.81 -30.94
C TYR A 351 -8.96 24.83 -32.07
N ALA A 352 -8.59 26.09 -31.86
CA ALA A 352 -8.55 27.09 -32.95
C ALA A 352 -7.50 26.75 -34.00
N LYS A 353 -6.37 26.14 -33.59
CA LYS A 353 -5.38 25.56 -34.52
C LYS A 353 -5.83 24.22 -35.12
N GLY A 354 -6.98 23.69 -34.69
CA GLY A 354 -7.42 22.31 -34.84
C GLY A 354 -8.35 21.97 -36.00
N ASN A 355 -8.34 22.73 -37.10
CA ASN A 355 -8.64 22.11 -38.40
C ASN A 355 -7.54 21.10 -38.81
N ASP A 356 -6.39 21.06 -38.12
CA ASP A 356 -5.24 20.19 -38.42
C ASP A 356 -5.04 18.98 -37.47
N PHE A 357 -5.94 18.74 -36.49
CA PHE A 357 -5.98 17.49 -35.71
C PHE A 357 -6.98 16.48 -36.29
N GLN A 358 -7.17 16.50 -37.61
CA GLN A 358 -8.12 15.63 -38.30
C GLN A 358 -7.49 14.36 -38.86
N GLU A 359 -8.18 13.27 -38.47
CA GLU A 359 -8.18 11.88 -38.94
C GLU A 359 -7.00 10.97 -38.57
#